data_AF-A0A942LKT0-F1
#
_entry.id   AF-A0A942LKT0-F1
#
_cell.length_a   1.000
_cell.length_b   1.000
_cell.length_c   1.000
_cell.angle_alpha   90.00
_cell.angle_beta   90.00
_cell.angle_gamma   90.00
#
_symmetry.space_group_name_H-M   'P 1'
#
loop_
_entity.id
_entity.type
_entity.pdbx_description
1 polymer ?
#
loop_
_entity_poly.entity_id
_entity_poly.type
_entity_poly.pdbx_seq_one_letter_code
_entity_poly.pdbx_strand_id
1 'polypeptide(L)'
;MMDTISQNNIREYDITEILGIAWNIFRTKYHVLFSIGFLVYLPSNILVATMPHINIEHLLGADYFTRLGFSATLISSMLLAFGGNIAIAIAVNKIVFEQSESVKKVFLQFISKFLSDWHINLLVIAVFFVAGMFWLTSVFLNAFLFLLVSVPAIILLNYWVFGIYSFAMRELNLYESLKYSYAVVYERWGKVFLYTVSLFLLSLVVVVFSAIPFSWLGGNVILEVIYNTLVSILNSYFVVAFTVFFVNFEESSYKKQ
;
A
#
# COMPACT_ATOMS: atom_id res chain seq x y z
N MET A 1 -8.30 -15.37 20.06
CA MET A 1 -8.55 -15.10 18.62
C MET A 1 -7.39 -15.53 17.72
N MET A 2 -6.15 -15.61 18.22
CA MET A 2 -5.12 -16.47 17.61
C MET A 2 -5.57 -17.95 17.60
N ASP A 3 -6.31 -18.41 18.62
CA ASP A 3 -6.83 -19.78 18.67
C ASP A 3 -7.86 -20.13 17.58
N THR A 4 -8.50 -19.13 16.97
CA THR A 4 -9.44 -19.36 15.86
C THR A 4 -8.76 -19.37 14.49
N ILE A 5 -7.55 -18.80 14.37
CA ILE A 5 -6.74 -18.87 13.13
C ILE A 5 -5.78 -20.06 13.19
N SER A 6 -5.31 -20.46 14.39
CA SER A 6 -4.25 -21.46 14.55
C SER A 6 -4.71 -22.92 14.65
N GLN A 7 -6.00 -23.21 14.88
CA GLN A 7 -6.40 -24.59 15.26
C GLN A 7 -7.45 -25.31 14.40
N ASN A 8 -8.00 -24.74 13.33
CA ASN A 8 -8.90 -25.53 12.46
C ASN A 8 -8.64 -25.32 10.96
N ASN A 9 -8.13 -26.40 10.35
CA ASN A 9 -7.90 -26.68 8.93
C ASN A 9 -6.69 -26.02 8.25
N ILE A 10 -5.84 -26.91 7.72
CA ILE A 10 -4.66 -26.68 6.88
C ILE A 10 -5.13 -26.21 5.50
N ARG A 11 -5.75 -25.04 5.43
CA ARG A 11 -6.30 -24.49 4.20
C ARG A 11 -5.91 -23.03 4.08
N GLU A 12 -5.30 -22.68 2.94
CA GLU A 12 -5.12 -21.28 2.58
C GLU A 12 -6.49 -20.62 2.39
N TYR A 13 -6.74 -19.51 3.07
CA TYR A 13 -7.99 -18.77 2.92
C TYR A 13 -8.23 -18.32 1.48
N ASP A 14 -9.49 -18.36 1.05
CA ASP A 14 -9.94 -17.74 -0.18
C ASP A 14 -10.13 -16.21 -0.01
N ILE A 15 -10.32 -15.51 -1.13
CA ILE A 15 -10.44 -14.05 -1.10
C ILE A 15 -11.66 -13.57 -0.29
N THR A 16 -12.75 -14.34 -0.28
CA THR A 16 -13.97 -14.01 0.47
C THR A 16 -13.76 -14.15 1.98
N GLU A 17 -13.05 -15.19 2.41
CA GLU A 17 -12.63 -15.38 3.80
C GLU A 17 -11.69 -14.26 4.24
N ILE A 18 -10.70 -13.91 3.42
CA ILE A 18 -9.78 -12.79 3.70
C ILE A 18 -10.55 -11.49 3.90
N LEU A 19 -11.47 -11.15 2.99
CA LEU A 19 -12.29 -9.94 3.07
C LEU A 19 -13.19 -9.95 4.32
N GLY A 20 -13.77 -11.10 4.66
CA GLY A 20 -14.61 -11.27 5.85
C GLY A 20 -13.83 -11.09 7.17
N ILE A 21 -12.66 -11.73 7.27
CA ILE A 21 -11.76 -11.58 8.44
C ILE A 21 -11.31 -10.12 8.55
N ALA A 22 -10.87 -9.53 7.44
CA ALA A 22 -10.45 -8.13 7.40
C ALA A 22 -11.56 -7.17 7.82
N TRP A 23 -12.80 -7.44 7.42
CA TRP A 23 -13.95 -6.61 7.78
C TRP A 23 -14.24 -6.68 9.28
N ASN A 24 -14.17 -7.89 9.84
CA ASN A 24 -14.35 -8.08 11.27
C ASN A 24 -13.27 -7.35 12.09
N ILE A 25 -12.01 -7.43 11.67
CA ILE A 25 -10.89 -6.68 12.27
C ILE A 25 -11.14 -5.17 12.16
N PHE A 26 -11.43 -4.70 10.94
CA PHE A 26 -11.60 -3.29 10.64
C PHE A 26 -12.73 -2.67 11.47
N ARG A 27 -13.88 -3.35 11.57
CA ARG A 27 -15.03 -2.91 12.36
C ARG A 27 -14.73 -2.90 13.85
N THR A 28 -14.12 -3.97 14.36
CA THR A 28 -13.87 -4.13 15.81
C THR A 28 -12.85 -3.13 16.33
N LYS A 29 -11.86 -2.76 15.50
CA LYS A 29 -10.78 -1.84 15.87
C LYS A 29 -10.83 -0.51 15.11
N TYR A 30 -12.02 -0.14 14.60
CA TYR A 30 -12.22 1.02 13.74
C TYR A 30 -11.65 2.31 14.34
N HIS A 31 -11.95 2.61 15.61
CA HIS A 31 -11.48 3.84 16.25
C HIS A 31 -9.94 3.97 16.29
N VAL A 32 -9.24 2.85 16.51
CA VAL A 32 -7.77 2.86 16.57
C VAL A 32 -7.19 3.01 15.17
N LEU A 33 -7.70 2.25 14.19
CA LEU A 33 -7.29 2.34 12.79
C LEU A 33 -7.61 3.71 12.19
N PHE A 34 -8.77 4.29 12.53
CA PHE A 34 -9.15 5.65 12.17
C PHE A 34 -8.17 6.67 12.74
N SER A 35 -7.82 6.56 14.03
CA SER A 35 -6.90 7.51 14.67
C SER A 35 -5.50 7.46 14.04
N ILE A 36 -4.99 6.26 13.76
CA ILE A 36 -3.69 6.07 13.10
C ILE A 36 -3.75 6.56 11.66
N GLY A 37 -4.78 6.16 10.92
CA GLY A 37 -5.00 6.58 9.55
C GLY A 37 -5.13 8.10 9.43
N PHE A 38 -5.86 8.75 10.33
CA PHE A 38 -5.97 10.20 10.37
C PHE A 38 -4.62 10.87 10.63
N LEU A 39 -3.86 10.39 11.62
CA LEU A 39 -2.54 10.96 11.94
C LEU A 39 -1.53 10.83 10.80
N VAL A 40 -1.60 9.78 10.00
CA VAL A 40 -0.64 9.53 8.92
C VAL A 40 -1.13 10.09 7.58
N TYR A 41 -2.38 9.85 7.21
CA TYR A 41 -2.90 10.29 5.91
C TYR A 41 -3.23 11.77 5.87
N LEU A 42 -3.61 12.43 6.98
CA LEU A 42 -3.90 13.87 6.93
C LEU A 42 -2.65 14.69 6.50
N PRO A 43 -1.46 14.54 7.14
CA PRO A 43 -0.27 15.23 6.67
C PRO A 43 0.12 14.85 5.23
N SER A 44 0.04 13.56 4.87
CA SER A 44 0.33 13.11 3.51
C SER A 44 -0.59 13.75 2.48
N ASN A 45 -1.89 13.86 2.77
CA ASN A 45 -2.86 14.45 1.86
C ASN A 45 -2.76 15.98 1.80
N ILE A 46 -2.34 16.65 2.88
CA ILE A 46 -1.96 18.07 2.83
C ILE A 46 -0.79 18.25 1.86
N LEU A 47 0.26 17.43 1.96
CA LEU A 47 1.40 17.50 1.05
C LEU A 47 0.98 17.26 -0.40
N VAL A 48 0.18 16.23 -0.66
CA VAL A 48 -0.33 15.91 -2.01
C VAL A 48 -1.19 17.07 -2.55
N ALA A 49 -2.06 17.67 -1.75
CA ALA A 49 -2.89 18.81 -2.18
C ALA A 49 -2.08 20.08 -2.49
N THR A 50 -0.83 20.20 -2.00
CA THR A 50 0.08 21.30 -2.37
C THR A 50 0.89 21.02 -3.63
N MET A 51 0.85 19.79 -4.17
CA MET A 51 1.55 19.47 -5.40
C MET A 51 0.84 20.12 -6.59
N PRO A 52 1.58 20.57 -7.63
CA PRO A 52 0.98 21.21 -8.79
C PRO A 52 0.02 20.26 -9.50
N HIS A 53 -1.22 20.69 -9.70
CA HIS A 53 -2.18 19.97 -10.54
C HIS A 53 -1.78 20.09 -12.00
N ILE A 54 -1.35 18.98 -12.59
CA ILE A 54 -1.01 18.91 -14.01
C ILE A 54 -2.19 18.27 -14.72
N ASN A 55 -2.83 19.04 -15.62
CA ASN A 55 -3.93 18.54 -16.42
C ASN A 55 -3.40 17.51 -17.45
N ILE A 56 -3.98 16.32 -17.45
CA ILE A 56 -3.57 15.20 -18.31
C ILE A 56 -3.68 15.57 -19.80
N GLU A 57 -4.67 16.41 -20.16
CA GLU A 57 -4.88 16.87 -21.53
C GLU A 57 -3.68 17.65 -22.09
N HIS A 58 -2.93 18.34 -21.22
CA HIS A 58 -1.75 19.08 -21.63
C HIS A 58 -0.49 18.19 -21.77
N LEU A 59 -0.51 16.94 -21.27
CA LEU A 59 0.68 16.07 -21.23
C LEU A 59 1.08 15.53 -22.61
N LEU A 60 0.13 15.30 -23.52
CA LEU A 60 0.42 14.70 -24.84
C LEU A 60 1.25 15.62 -25.74
N GLY A 61 1.14 16.95 -25.56
CA GLY A 61 1.93 17.96 -26.25
C GLY A 61 3.03 18.62 -25.40
N ALA A 62 3.09 18.31 -24.10
CA ALA A 62 4.07 18.92 -23.20
C ALA A 62 5.50 18.51 -23.52
N ASP A 63 6.46 19.35 -23.14
CA ASP A 63 7.89 19.05 -23.20
C ASP A 63 8.28 17.94 -22.22
N TYR A 64 9.48 17.40 -22.40
CA TYR A 64 9.99 16.28 -21.60
C TYR A 64 10.01 16.59 -20.10
N PHE A 65 10.40 17.80 -19.69
CA PHE A 65 10.52 18.15 -18.27
C PHE A 65 9.16 18.22 -17.58
N THR A 66 8.11 18.69 -18.27
CA THR A 66 6.74 18.68 -17.72
C THR A 66 6.22 17.25 -17.52
N ARG A 67 6.46 16.34 -18.46
CA ARG A 67 6.08 14.91 -18.33
C ARG A 67 6.84 14.21 -17.21
N LEU A 68 8.11 14.53 -17.05
CA LEU A 68 8.95 14.04 -15.95
C LEU A 68 8.42 14.57 -14.61
N GLY A 69 8.09 15.87 -14.53
CA GLY A 69 7.51 16.49 -13.34
C GLY A 69 6.20 15.84 -12.91
N PHE A 70 5.29 15.59 -13.88
CA PHE A 70 4.06 14.83 -13.62
C PHE A 70 4.33 13.43 -13.07
N SER A 71 5.29 12.72 -13.67
CA SER A 71 5.65 11.38 -13.24
C SER A 71 6.23 11.39 -11.82
N ALA A 72 7.09 12.35 -11.51
CA ALA A 72 7.64 12.53 -10.17
C ALA A 72 6.54 12.82 -9.14
N THR A 73 5.60 13.73 -9.44
CA THR A 73 4.45 14.04 -8.57
C THR A 73 3.60 12.80 -8.29
N LEU A 74 3.25 12.02 -9.32
CA LEU A 74 2.47 10.81 -9.14
C LEU A 74 3.20 9.76 -8.30
N ILE A 75 4.47 9.46 -8.61
CA ILE A 75 5.23 8.46 -7.85
C ILE A 75 5.47 8.93 -6.39
N SER A 76 5.72 10.22 -6.16
CA SER A 76 5.80 10.79 -4.81
C SER A 76 4.50 10.61 -4.02
N SER A 77 3.34 10.87 -4.65
CA SER A 77 2.04 10.65 -4.00
C SER A 77 1.82 9.17 -3.64
N MET A 78 2.22 8.25 -4.51
CA MET A 78 2.15 6.81 -4.25
C MET A 78 3.05 6.39 -3.08
N LEU A 79 4.28 6.91 -3.01
CA LEU A 79 5.20 6.63 -1.90
C LEU A 79 4.68 7.14 -0.55
N LEU A 80 4.07 8.33 -0.53
CA LEU A 80 3.43 8.85 0.68
C LEU A 80 2.28 7.94 1.12
N ALA A 81 1.43 7.50 0.18
CA ALA A 81 0.35 6.56 0.47
C ALA A 81 0.88 5.20 0.98
N PHE A 82 1.98 4.69 0.42
CA PHE A 82 2.64 3.48 0.92
C PHE A 82 3.13 3.62 2.36
N GLY A 83 3.69 4.77 2.73
CA GLY A 83 4.08 5.06 4.12
C GLY A 83 2.88 4.93 5.09
N GLY A 84 1.72 5.48 4.69
CA GLY A 84 0.48 5.31 5.45
C GLY A 84 0.03 3.87 5.57
N ASN A 85 0.11 3.10 4.49
CA ASN A 85 -0.25 1.68 4.48
C ASN A 85 0.66 0.85 5.42
N ILE A 86 1.97 1.16 5.50
CA ILE A 86 2.88 0.51 6.45
C ILE A 86 2.45 0.78 7.89
N ALA A 87 2.11 2.03 8.23
CA ALA A 87 1.66 2.38 9.58
C ALA A 87 0.39 1.60 9.97
N ILE A 88 -0.57 1.48 9.04
CA ILE A 88 -1.78 0.66 9.25
C ILE A 88 -1.44 -0.82 9.38
N ALA A 89 -0.55 -1.37 8.54
CA ALA A 89 -0.15 -2.77 8.63
C ALA A 89 0.53 -3.10 9.98
N ILE A 90 1.39 -2.20 10.49
CA ILE A 90 1.96 -2.31 11.84
C ILE A 90 0.85 -2.28 12.90
N ALA A 91 -0.11 -1.36 12.75
CA ALA A 91 -1.25 -1.25 13.66
C ALA A 91 -2.03 -2.56 13.71
N VAL A 92 -2.40 -3.11 12.56
CA VAL A 92 -3.11 -4.40 12.46
C VAL A 92 -2.28 -5.48 13.14
N ASN A 93 -0.97 -5.55 12.87
CA ASN A 93 -0.11 -6.55 13.49
C ASN A 93 -0.10 -6.46 15.03
N LYS A 94 0.10 -5.25 15.57
CA LYS A 94 0.16 -5.03 17.02
C LYS A 94 -1.18 -5.18 17.73
N ILE A 95 -2.25 -4.69 17.12
CA ILE A 95 -3.58 -4.64 17.75
C ILE A 95 -4.29 -5.99 17.64
N VAL A 96 -4.10 -6.70 16.52
CA VAL A 96 -4.78 -7.98 16.25
C VAL A 96 -3.96 -9.16 16.75
N PHE A 97 -2.67 -9.23 16.42
CA PHE A 97 -1.85 -10.40 16.76
C PHE A 97 -1.16 -10.26 18.11
N GLU A 98 -0.75 -9.05 18.52
CA GLU A 98 -0.03 -8.84 19.77
C GLU A 98 -0.85 -8.17 20.90
N GLN A 99 -2.13 -7.89 20.68
CA GLN A 99 -3.07 -7.32 21.66
C GLN A 99 -2.61 -6.00 22.34
N SER A 100 -1.85 -5.15 21.64
CA SER A 100 -1.45 -3.82 22.13
C SER A 100 -2.35 -2.72 21.55
N GLU A 101 -2.97 -1.90 22.39
CA GLU A 101 -3.93 -0.86 21.94
C GLU A 101 -3.37 0.57 21.85
N SER A 102 -2.08 0.80 22.14
CA SER A 102 -1.54 2.16 22.17
C SER A 102 -1.14 2.67 20.78
N VAL A 103 -1.90 3.64 20.25
CA VAL A 103 -1.58 4.41 19.03
C VAL A 103 -0.15 4.97 19.06
N LYS A 104 0.28 5.50 20.23
CA LYS A 104 1.63 6.05 20.42
C LYS A 104 2.71 5.00 20.19
N LYS A 105 2.53 3.77 20.69
CA LYS A 105 3.49 2.68 20.50
C LYS A 105 3.60 2.27 19.03
N VAL A 106 2.47 2.18 18.32
CA VAL A 106 2.45 1.88 16.87
C VAL A 106 3.22 2.95 16.09
N PHE A 107 2.97 4.22 16.38
CA PHE A 107 3.62 5.33 15.70
C PHE A 107 5.13 5.39 15.98
N LEU A 108 5.54 5.20 17.24
CA LEU A 108 6.96 5.12 17.60
C LEU A 108 7.68 3.97 16.90
N GLN A 109 7.02 2.80 16.80
CA GLN A 109 7.58 1.66 16.09
C GLN A 109 7.68 1.92 14.58
N PHE A 110 6.66 2.53 13.97
CA PHE A 110 6.71 2.95 12.57
C PHE A 110 7.93 3.83 12.30
N ILE A 111 8.13 4.88 13.11
CA ILE A 111 9.29 5.77 12.99
C ILE A 111 10.60 5.01 13.24
N SER A 112 10.68 4.22 14.32
CA SER A 112 11.92 3.52 14.67
C SER A 112 12.35 2.55 13.57
N LYS A 113 11.40 1.91 12.90
CA LYS A 113 11.65 0.96 11.83
C LYS A 113 12.23 1.61 10.59
N PHE A 114 11.72 2.79 10.22
CA PHE A 114 12.31 3.58 9.14
C PHE A 114 13.70 4.11 9.51
N LEU A 115 13.93 4.49 10.78
CA LEU A 115 15.18 5.08 11.24
C LEU A 115 16.31 4.07 11.50
N SER A 116 16.00 2.85 11.94
CA SER A 116 17.00 1.82 12.30
C SER A 116 18.00 1.57 11.18
N ASP A 117 17.50 1.44 9.95
CA ASP A 117 18.30 1.22 8.73
C ASP A 117 17.98 2.27 7.66
N TRP A 118 17.92 3.54 8.08
CA TRP A 118 17.43 4.63 7.22
C TRP A 118 18.15 4.71 5.87
N HIS A 119 19.46 4.42 5.83
CA HIS A 119 20.26 4.46 4.61
C HIS A 119 19.87 3.36 3.62
N ILE A 120 19.64 2.13 4.09
CA ILE A 120 19.16 1.01 3.26
C ILE A 120 17.74 1.27 2.80
N ASN A 121 16.87 1.69 3.73
CA ASN A 121 15.47 1.97 3.44
C ASN A 121 15.34 3.10 2.40
N LEU A 122 16.10 4.18 2.56
CA LEU A 122 16.13 5.30 1.62
C LEU A 122 16.65 4.87 0.24
N LEU A 123 17.70 4.04 0.20
CA LEU A 123 18.24 3.53 -1.07
C LEU A 123 17.20 2.70 -1.82
N VAL A 124 16.50 1.78 -1.14
CA VAL A 124 15.45 0.98 -1.75
C VAL A 124 14.32 1.87 -2.26
N ILE A 125 13.84 2.83 -1.44
CA ILE A 125 12.81 3.79 -1.85
C ILE A 125 13.25 4.59 -3.07
N ALA A 126 14.50 5.06 -3.11
CA ALA A 126 15.05 5.81 -4.24
C ALA A 126 15.11 4.95 -5.53
N VAL A 127 15.52 3.69 -5.43
CA VAL A 127 15.52 2.76 -6.57
C VAL A 127 14.11 2.54 -7.11
N PHE A 128 13.13 2.30 -6.24
CA PHE A 128 11.73 2.15 -6.63
C PHE A 128 11.14 3.45 -7.19
N PHE A 129 11.54 4.60 -6.65
CA PHE A 129 11.15 5.91 -7.17
C PHE A 129 11.65 6.09 -8.61
N VAL A 130 12.95 5.87 -8.86
CA VAL A 130 13.55 6.00 -10.20
C VAL A 130 12.95 4.99 -11.18
N ALA A 131 12.77 3.73 -10.76
CA ALA A 131 12.16 2.71 -11.59
C ALA A 131 10.69 3.05 -11.94
N GLY A 132 9.92 3.53 -10.96
CA GLY A 132 8.55 3.99 -11.15
C GLY A 132 8.46 5.19 -12.09
N MET A 133 9.36 6.17 -11.94
CA MET A 133 9.45 7.31 -12.87
C MET A 133 9.77 6.85 -14.29
N PHE A 134 10.73 5.93 -14.46
CA PHE A 134 11.09 5.42 -15.78
C PHE A 134 9.92 4.68 -16.43
N TRP A 135 9.24 3.81 -15.67
CA TRP A 135 8.05 3.10 -16.13
C TRP A 135 6.94 4.07 -16.55
N LEU A 136 6.59 5.04 -15.71
CA LEU A 136 5.52 5.99 -15.99
C LEU A 136 5.87 6.95 -17.14
N THR A 137 7.12 7.41 -17.21
CA THR A 137 7.58 8.28 -18.31
C THR A 137 7.57 7.55 -19.65
N SER A 138 7.84 6.24 -19.65
CA SER A 138 7.84 5.42 -20.87
C SER A 138 6.48 5.39 -21.58
N VAL A 139 5.37 5.58 -20.85
CA VAL A 139 4.01 5.76 -21.39
C VAL A 139 3.98 6.86 -22.46
N PHE A 140 4.68 7.95 -22.21
CA PHE A 140 4.68 9.13 -23.08
C PHE A 140 5.73 9.07 -24.20
N LEU A 141 6.67 8.13 -24.13
CA LEU A 141 7.74 7.99 -25.12
C LEU A 141 7.32 7.05 -26.24
N ASN A 142 6.89 5.85 -25.90
CA ASN A 142 6.55 4.82 -26.88
C ASN A 142 5.71 3.71 -26.21
N ALA A 143 4.54 3.40 -26.79
CA ALA A 143 3.66 2.35 -26.29
C ALA A 143 4.33 0.97 -26.23
N PHE A 144 5.20 0.65 -27.19
CA PHE A 144 5.96 -0.61 -27.19
C PHE A 144 6.97 -0.65 -26.03
N LEU A 145 7.69 0.45 -25.79
CA LEU A 145 8.61 0.56 -24.66
C LEU A 145 7.87 0.41 -23.32
N PHE A 146 6.70 1.06 -23.20
CA PHE A 146 5.86 0.95 -22.01
C PHE A 146 5.43 -0.50 -21.75
N LEU A 147 4.97 -1.23 -22.79
CA LEU A 147 4.59 -2.64 -22.65
C LEU A 147 5.80 -3.50 -22.22
N LEU A 148 6.97 -3.27 -22.82
CA LEU A 148 8.19 -4.00 -22.51
C LEU A 148 8.64 -3.79 -21.06
N VAL A 149 8.56 -2.56 -20.54
CA VAL A 149 8.94 -2.20 -19.16
C VAL A 149 7.85 -2.61 -18.15
N SER A 150 6.59 -2.68 -18.57
CA SER A 150 5.47 -3.02 -17.69
C SER A 150 5.53 -4.46 -17.18
N VAL A 151 5.97 -5.42 -18.00
CA VAL A 151 6.08 -6.83 -17.58
C VAL A 151 7.02 -7.00 -16.38
N PRO A 152 8.30 -6.57 -16.42
CA PRO A 152 9.18 -6.67 -15.26
C PRO A 152 8.72 -5.78 -14.09
N ALA A 153 8.10 -4.63 -14.35
CA ALA A 153 7.54 -3.78 -13.30
C ALA A 153 6.42 -4.47 -12.53
N ILE A 154 5.47 -5.12 -13.21
CA ILE A 154 4.38 -5.88 -12.58
C ILE A 154 4.92 -7.05 -11.76
N ILE A 155 5.90 -7.79 -12.30
CA ILE A 155 6.55 -8.89 -11.57
C ILE A 155 7.17 -8.36 -10.28
N LEU A 156 7.92 -7.26 -10.35
CA LEU A 156 8.54 -6.63 -9.18
C LEU A 156 7.50 -6.10 -8.18
N LEU A 157 6.41 -5.51 -8.66
CA LEU A 157 5.34 -4.96 -7.82
C LEU A 157 4.67 -6.05 -6.97
N ASN A 158 4.47 -7.26 -7.49
CA ASN A 158 3.91 -8.37 -6.70
C ASN A 158 4.79 -8.71 -5.49
N TYR A 159 6.12 -8.76 -5.68
CA TYR A 159 7.05 -8.97 -4.58
C TYR A 159 7.08 -7.76 -3.65
N TRP A 160 7.08 -6.54 -4.20
CA TRP A 160 7.08 -5.30 -3.42
C TRP A 160 5.88 -5.18 -2.48
N VAL A 161 4.68 -5.55 -2.92
CA VAL A 161 3.48 -5.55 -2.06
C VAL A 161 3.72 -6.42 -0.83
N PHE A 162 4.19 -7.66 -1.00
CA PHE A 162 4.51 -8.53 0.14
C PHE A 162 5.71 -8.02 0.94
N GLY A 163 6.70 -7.41 0.29
CA GLY A 163 7.86 -6.79 0.91
C GLY A 163 7.46 -5.67 1.86
N ILE A 164 6.46 -4.86 1.52
CA ILE A 164 5.88 -3.84 2.41
C ILE A 164 5.28 -4.49 3.67
N TYR A 165 4.52 -5.57 3.52
CA TYR A 165 3.88 -6.24 4.66
C TYR A 165 4.88 -7.00 5.53
N SER A 166 5.89 -7.64 4.94
CA SER A 166 7.00 -8.23 5.72
C SER A 166 7.80 -7.13 6.43
N PHE A 167 8.06 -6.00 5.76
CA PHE A 167 8.69 -4.84 6.40
C PHE A 167 7.81 -4.29 7.53
N ALA A 168 6.49 -4.30 7.42
CA ALA A 168 5.62 -3.85 8.50
C ALA A 168 5.62 -4.84 9.69
N MET A 169 5.58 -6.14 9.44
CA MET A 169 5.32 -7.15 10.47
C MET A 169 6.57 -7.80 11.07
N ARG A 170 7.68 -7.86 10.34
CA ARG A 170 8.93 -8.52 10.75
C ARG A 170 10.01 -7.50 11.08
N GLU A 171 11.00 -7.86 11.90
CA GLU A 171 12.13 -6.98 12.22
C GLU A 171 13.19 -7.00 11.11
N LEU A 172 12.77 -6.61 9.90
CA LEU A 172 13.59 -6.59 8.69
C LEU A 172 13.65 -5.16 8.13
N ASN A 173 14.76 -4.81 7.48
CA ASN A 173 14.81 -3.61 6.63
C ASN A 173 14.11 -3.84 5.28
N LEU A 174 13.90 -2.80 4.47
CA LEU A 174 13.16 -2.92 3.20
C LEU A 174 13.83 -3.87 2.20
N TYR A 175 15.17 -3.96 2.20
CA TYR A 175 15.90 -4.85 1.29
C TYR A 175 15.75 -6.32 1.68
N GLU A 176 15.90 -6.63 2.97
CA GLU A 176 15.66 -7.97 3.51
C GLU A 176 14.20 -8.38 3.36
N SER A 177 13.28 -7.44 3.54
CA SER A 177 11.85 -7.65 3.32
C SER A 177 11.54 -8.04 1.88
N LEU A 178 12.22 -7.43 0.90
CA LEU A 178 12.11 -7.84 -0.50
C LEU A 178 12.62 -9.26 -0.73
N LYS A 179 13.77 -9.63 -0.17
CA LYS A 179 14.27 -11.02 -0.24
C LYS A 179 13.31 -12.02 0.39
N TYR A 180 12.76 -11.65 1.55
CA TYR A 180 11.80 -12.44 2.27
C TYR A 180 10.51 -12.64 1.45
N SER A 181 9.99 -11.56 0.86
CA SER A 181 8.81 -11.60 0.00
C SER A 181 9.00 -12.53 -1.20
N TYR A 182 10.20 -12.56 -1.79
CA TYR A 182 10.52 -13.49 -2.87
C TYR A 182 10.40 -14.95 -2.42
N ALA A 183 10.95 -15.30 -1.26
CA ALA A 183 10.86 -16.65 -0.72
C ALA A 183 9.41 -17.09 -0.44
N VAL A 184 8.54 -16.16 -0.01
CA VAL A 184 7.12 -16.45 0.26
C VAL A 184 6.30 -16.56 -1.03
N VAL A 185 6.57 -15.70 -2.02
CA VAL A 185 5.71 -15.51 -3.20
C VAL A 185 6.10 -16.40 -4.38
N TYR A 186 7.38 -16.78 -4.53
CA TYR A 186 7.93 -17.40 -5.75
C TYR A 186 7.09 -18.55 -6.31
N GLU A 187 6.73 -19.54 -5.49
CA GLU A 187 5.94 -20.70 -5.94
C GLU A 187 4.46 -20.42 -6.18
N ARG A 188 3.96 -19.29 -5.67
CA ARG A 188 2.53 -18.94 -5.63
C ARG A 188 2.25 -17.59 -6.30
N TRP A 189 3.16 -17.15 -7.15
CA TRP A 189 3.14 -15.83 -7.77
C TRP A 189 1.82 -15.53 -8.48
N GLY A 190 1.27 -16.50 -9.22
CA GLY A 190 -0.01 -16.33 -9.93
C GLY A 190 -1.20 -16.06 -9.00
N LYS A 191 -1.28 -16.76 -7.87
CA LYS A 191 -2.33 -16.52 -6.86
C LYS A 191 -2.15 -15.18 -6.17
N VAL A 192 -0.89 -14.82 -5.85
CA VAL A 192 -0.53 -13.51 -5.28
C VAL A 192 -0.91 -12.36 -6.21
N PHE A 193 -0.57 -12.48 -7.49
CA PHE A 193 -0.94 -11.52 -8.50
C PHE A 193 -2.46 -11.34 -8.62
N LEU A 194 -3.20 -12.43 -8.76
CA LEU A 194 -4.66 -12.38 -8.91
C LEU A 194 -5.34 -11.74 -7.69
N TYR A 195 -4.91 -12.08 -6.47
CA TYR A 195 -5.49 -11.51 -5.26
C TYR A 195 -5.13 -10.03 -5.11
N THR A 196 -3.88 -9.67 -5.42
CA THR A 196 -3.42 -8.27 -5.40
C THR A 196 -4.21 -7.41 -6.38
N VAL A 197 -4.37 -7.87 -7.63
CA VAL A 197 -5.19 -7.19 -8.65
C VAL A 197 -6.64 -7.10 -8.20
N SER A 198 -7.22 -8.18 -7.66
CA SER A 198 -8.61 -8.19 -7.21
C SER A 198 -8.85 -7.18 -6.08
N LEU A 199 -7.98 -7.17 -5.06
CA LEU A 199 -8.07 -6.21 -3.95
C LEU A 199 -7.85 -4.77 -4.42
N PHE A 200 -6.96 -4.55 -5.39
CA PHE A 200 -6.75 -3.24 -6.00
C PHE A 200 -7.97 -2.76 -6.81
N LEU A 201 -8.60 -3.64 -7.60
CA LEU A 201 -9.81 -3.28 -8.34
C LEU A 201 -10.97 -2.95 -7.40
N LEU A 202 -11.12 -3.71 -6.31
CA LEU A 202 -12.12 -3.41 -5.27
C LEU A 202 -11.85 -2.07 -4.57
N SER A 203 -10.58 -1.74 -4.30
CA SER A 203 -10.25 -0.42 -3.72
C SER A 203 -10.52 0.72 -4.70
N LEU A 204 -10.25 0.52 -5.99
CA LEU A 204 -10.60 1.48 -7.04
C LEU A 204 -12.11 1.76 -7.06
N VAL A 205 -12.94 0.71 -6.95
CA VAL A 205 -14.40 0.85 -6.85
C VAL A 205 -14.77 1.77 -5.69
N VAL A 206 -14.19 1.57 -4.50
CA VAL A 206 -14.43 2.44 -3.33
C VAL A 206 -14.02 3.89 -3.60
N VAL A 207 -12.87 4.12 -4.23
CA VAL A 207 -12.42 5.47 -4.62
C VAL A 207 -13.39 6.13 -5.59
N VAL A 208 -13.83 5.42 -6.63
CA VAL A 208 -14.75 5.97 -7.63
C VAL A 208 -16.11 6.31 -7.02
N PHE A 209 -16.68 5.41 -6.22
CA PHE A 209 -17.98 5.67 -5.58
C PHE A 209 -17.91 6.77 -4.51
N SER A 210 -16.79 6.86 -3.78
CA SER A 210 -16.59 7.96 -2.82
C SER A 210 -16.41 9.32 -3.49
N ALA A 211 -15.92 9.38 -4.74
CA ALA A 211 -15.75 10.63 -5.47
C ALA A 211 -17.07 11.29 -5.90
N ILE A 212 -18.15 10.52 -6.09
CA ILE A 212 -19.45 11.02 -6.59
C ILE A 212 -19.97 12.22 -5.77
N PRO A 213 -20.15 12.14 -4.44
CA PRO A 213 -20.65 13.27 -3.65
C PRO A 213 -19.71 14.48 -3.61
N PHE A 214 -18.41 14.27 -3.83
CA PHE A 214 -17.41 15.34 -3.79
C PHE A 214 -17.17 16.02 -5.14
N SER A 215 -17.60 15.40 -6.24
CA SER A 215 -17.56 16.01 -7.57
C SER A 215 -18.33 17.35 -7.65
N TRP A 216 -19.32 17.54 -6.76
CA TRP A 216 -20.12 18.77 -6.67
C TRP A 216 -19.49 19.86 -5.80
N LEU A 217 -18.39 19.56 -5.09
CA LEU A 217 -17.72 20.45 -4.14
C LEU A 217 -16.35 20.94 -4.64
N GLY A 218 -16.10 20.83 -5.95
CA GLY A 218 -14.78 21.06 -6.56
C GLY A 218 -14.18 22.45 -6.29
N GLY A 219 -12.85 22.51 -6.27
CA GLY A 219 -12.06 23.76 -6.21
C GLY A 219 -11.67 24.24 -4.82
N ASN A 220 -12.10 23.57 -3.74
CA ASN A 220 -11.70 23.91 -2.38
C ASN A 220 -10.64 22.92 -1.84
N VAL A 221 -9.41 23.41 -1.65
CA VAL A 221 -8.26 22.63 -1.16
C VAL A 221 -8.54 21.97 0.21
N ILE A 222 -9.26 22.64 1.11
CA ILE A 222 -9.57 22.08 2.43
C ILE A 222 -10.52 20.89 2.29
N LEU A 223 -11.54 21.00 1.44
CA LEU A 223 -12.48 19.91 1.19
C LEU A 223 -11.79 18.74 0.47
N GLU A 224 -10.84 19.01 -0.43
CA GLU A 224 -10.02 17.99 -1.08
C GLU A 224 -9.17 17.21 -0.06
N VAL A 225 -8.49 17.92 0.86
CA VAL A 225 -7.69 17.27 1.92
C VAL A 225 -8.56 16.40 2.82
N ILE A 226 -9.74 16.90 3.24
CA ILE A 226 -10.68 16.15 4.07
C ILE A 226 -11.16 14.91 3.32
N TYR A 227 -11.60 15.08 2.07
CA TYR A 227 -12.05 14.00 1.20
C TYR A 227 -10.99 12.92 1.05
N ASN A 228 -9.80 13.29 0.60
CA ASN A 228 -8.69 12.36 0.38
C ASN A 228 -8.34 11.62 1.68
N THR A 229 -8.37 12.30 2.83
CA THR A 229 -8.10 11.67 4.13
C THR A 229 -9.17 10.65 4.51
N LEU A 230 -10.45 10.97 4.34
CA LEU A 230 -11.53 10.03 4.60
C LEU A 230 -11.46 8.82 3.65
N VAL A 231 -11.18 9.04 2.37
CA VAL A 231 -11.01 7.96 1.38
C VAL A 231 -9.79 7.10 1.71
N SER A 232 -8.66 7.67 2.11
CA SER A 232 -7.50 6.89 2.57
C SER A 232 -7.82 6.04 3.79
N ILE A 233 -8.58 6.58 4.76
CA ILE A 233 -9.02 5.83 5.95
C ILE A 233 -9.98 4.71 5.55
N LEU A 234 -10.94 4.95 4.64
CA LEU A 234 -11.81 3.90 4.13
C LEU A 234 -11.02 2.81 3.39
N ASN A 235 -10.07 3.21 2.55
CA ASN A 235 -9.17 2.30 1.84
C ASN A 235 -8.22 1.53 2.76
N SER A 236 -8.02 1.97 3.99
CA SER A 236 -7.23 1.23 4.97
C SER A 236 -7.85 -0.14 5.29
N TYR A 237 -9.14 -0.36 5.03
CA TYR A 237 -9.76 -1.69 5.00
C TYR A 237 -8.99 -2.68 4.09
N PHE A 238 -8.60 -2.24 2.89
CA PHE A 238 -7.84 -3.10 1.98
C PHE A 238 -6.42 -3.36 2.48
N VAL A 239 -5.82 -2.43 3.22
CA VAL A 239 -4.54 -2.67 3.91
C VAL A 239 -4.69 -3.75 4.99
N VAL A 240 -5.81 -3.77 5.72
CA VAL A 240 -6.15 -4.87 6.64
C VAL A 240 -6.32 -6.19 5.86
N ALA A 241 -7.02 -6.17 4.72
CA ALA A 241 -7.21 -7.37 3.89
C ALA A 241 -5.89 -7.92 3.35
N PHE A 242 -5.00 -7.05 2.87
CA PHE A 242 -3.65 -7.44 2.45
C PHE A 242 -2.80 -7.96 3.62
N THR A 243 -2.99 -7.41 4.83
CA THR A 243 -2.31 -7.91 6.04
C THR A 243 -2.74 -9.35 6.34
N VAL A 244 -4.04 -9.63 6.34
CA VAL A 244 -4.58 -10.98 6.52
C VAL A 244 -4.08 -11.91 5.41
N PHE A 245 -4.07 -11.41 4.18
CA PHE A 245 -3.57 -12.16 3.02
C PHE A 245 -2.10 -12.54 3.16
N PHE A 246 -1.25 -11.59 3.58
CA PHE A 246 0.17 -11.81 3.83
C PHE A 246 0.38 -12.89 4.90
N VAL A 247 -0.26 -12.76 6.06
CA VAL A 247 -0.11 -13.73 7.17
C VAL A 247 -0.55 -15.14 6.76
N ASN A 248 -1.69 -15.25 6.06
CA ASN A 248 -2.18 -16.54 5.53
C ASN A 248 -1.16 -17.23 4.60
N PHE A 249 -0.48 -16.44 3.76
CA PHE A 249 0.51 -16.97 2.81
C PHE A 249 1.85 -17.30 3.47
N GLU A 250 2.25 -16.50 4.44
CA GLU A 250 3.47 -16.70 5.22
C GLU A 250 3.38 -17.98 6.06
N GLU A 251 2.29 -18.18 6.80
CA GLU A 251 2.10 -19.38 7.62
C GLU A 251 2.06 -20.68 6.80
N SER A 252 1.53 -20.62 5.58
CA SER A 252 1.51 -21.75 4.67
C SER A 252 2.86 -22.00 3.99
N SER A 253 3.76 -21.00 3.91
CA SER A 253 5.15 -21.19 3.45
C SER A 253 5.98 -21.98 4.47
N TYR A 254 5.95 -21.57 5.74
CA TYR A 254 6.76 -22.19 6.80
C TYR A 254 6.44 -23.66 7.01
N LYS A 255 5.21 -24.09 6.70
CA LYS A 255 4.77 -25.47 6.86
C LYS A 255 5.21 -26.41 5.72
N LYS A 256 5.78 -25.88 4.63
CA LYS A 256 6.33 -26.70 3.52
C LYS A 256 7.83 -26.98 3.64
N GLN A 257 8.53 -26.30 4.56
CA GLN A 257 9.95 -26.51 4.86
C GLN A 257 10.09 -27.50 6.01
#